data_AF-A0A062WS11-F1
#
_entry.id   AF-A0A062WS11-F1
#
_cell.length_a   1.000
_cell.length_b   1.000
_cell.length_c   1.000
_cell.angle_alpha   90.00
_cell.angle_beta   90.00
_cell.angle_gamma   90.00
#
_symmetry.space_group_name_H-M   'P 1'
#
loop_
_entity.id
_entity.type
_entity.pdbx_description
1 polymer ?
#
loop_
_entity_poly.entity_id
_entity_poly.type
_entity_poly.pdbx_seq_one_letter_code
_entity_poly.pdbx_strand_id
1 'polypeptide(L)'
;MKTFQAYRFALDPNTVRLAALRRHAGAERFAYNWGLVRVKAAFAQREAEQSYGLTGDLLTPVSWTLPALRLAWNAAKHKLAPWWARCSKEAFRAGLDQLARGLKNFTDSR
;
A
#
# COMPACT_ATOMS: atom_id res chain seq x y z
N MET A 1 -0.55 -44.47 15.28
CA MET A 1 0.00 -43.10 15.35
C MET A 1 -0.22 -42.44 13.99
N LYS A 2 -0.94 -41.31 13.89
CA LYS A 2 -1.16 -40.61 12.60
C LYS A 2 -0.02 -39.61 12.37
N THR A 3 0.73 -39.79 11.29
CA THR A 3 1.82 -38.88 10.90
C THR A 3 1.26 -37.83 9.96
N PHE A 4 1.39 -36.55 10.29
CA PHE A 4 1.09 -35.46 9.37
C PHE A 4 2.30 -35.17 8.50
N GLN A 5 2.12 -35.22 7.19
CA GLN A 5 3.13 -34.87 6.20
C GLN A 5 2.77 -33.55 5.53
N ALA A 6 3.76 -32.69 5.31
CA ALA A 6 3.62 -31.48 4.51
C ALA A 6 4.26 -31.69 3.14
N TYR A 7 3.60 -31.18 2.11
CA TYR A 7 4.05 -31.25 0.72
C TYR A 7 4.27 -29.84 0.17
N ARG A 8 5.32 -29.66 -0.63
CA ARG A 8 5.60 -28.42 -1.36
C ARG A 8 5.51 -28.71 -2.85
N PHE A 9 4.67 -27.95 -3.54
CA PHE A 9 4.48 -28.07 -4.99
C PHE A 9 4.91 -26.78 -5.67
N ALA A 10 5.50 -26.91 -6.86
CA ALA A 10 5.61 -25.79 -7.78
C ALA A 10 4.23 -25.50 -8.39
N LEU A 11 3.90 -24.22 -8.54
CA LEU A 11 2.69 -23.85 -9.29
C LEU A 11 2.94 -24.03 -10.78
N ASP A 12 2.02 -24.69 -11.49
CA ASP A 12 1.98 -24.77 -12.95
C ASP A 12 0.74 -24.00 -13.49
N PRO A 13 0.81 -22.66 -13.55
CA PRO A 13 -0.30 -21.84 -14.00
C PRO A 13 -0.38 -21.82 -15.52
N ASN A 14 -1.57 -22.10 -16.06
CA ASN A 14 -1.87 -21.78 -17.46
C ASN A 14 -1.89 -20.25 -17.70
N THR A 15 -1.99 -19.84 -18.96
CA THR A 15 -1.97 -18.43 -19.38
C THR A 15 -2.95 -17.54 -18.59
N VAL A 16 -4.17 -18.03 -18.35
CA VAL A 16 -5.21 -17.28 -17.61
C VAL A 16 -4.80 -17.08 -16.15
N ARG A 17 -4.32 -18.13 -15.49
CA ARG A 17 -3.84 -18.07 -14.11
C ARG A 17 -2.62 -17.16 -13.97
N LEU A 18 -1.67 -17.24 -14.89
CA LEU A 18 -0.49 -16.37 -14.91
C LEU A 18 -0.86 -14.89 -15.08
N ALA A 19 -1.81 -14.59 -15.98
CA ALA A 19 -2.33 -13.23 -16.15
C ALA A 19 -3.01 -12.73 -14.87
N ALA A 20 -3.75 -13.59 -14.16
CA ALA A 20 -4.36 -13.24 -12.88
C ALA A 20 -3.31 -12.91 -11.80
N LEU A 21 -2.28 -13.75 -11.65
CA LEU A 21 -1.17 -13.51 -10.71
C LEU A 21 -0.47 -12.17 -10.99
N ARG A 22 -0.13 -11.91 -12.26
CA ARG A 22 0.50 -10.65 -12.68
C ARG A 22 -0.39 -9.44 -12.38
N ARG A 23 -1.69 -9.57 -12.59
CA ARG A 23 -2.67 -8.51 -12.28
C ARG A 23 -2.68 -8.16 -10.80
N HIS A 24 -2.66 -9.17 -9.91
CA HIS A 24 -2.61 -8.95 -8.47
C HIS A 24 -1.29 -8.35 -8.01
N ALA A 25 -0.15 -8.81 -8.53
CA ALA A 25 1.15 -8.20 -8.25
C ALA A 25 1.20 -6.74 -8.73
N GLY A 26 0.63 -6.45 -9.90
CA GLY A 26 0.47 -5.08 -10.40
C GLY A 26 -0.41 -4.22 -9.51
N ALA A 27 -1.53 -4.78 -9.00
CA ALA A 27 -2.43 -4.08 -8.08
C ALA A 27 -1.77 -3.73 -6.75
N GLU A 28 -0.98 -4.66 -6.21
CA GLU A 28 -0.17 -4.43 -5.02
C GLU A 28 0.82 -3.28 -5.24
N ARG A 29 1.59 -3.34 -6.33
CA ARG A 29 2.58 -2.31 -6.64
C ARG A 29 1.92 -0.95 -6.90
N PHE A 30 0.76 -0.93 -7.55
CA PHE A 30 0.00 0.29 -7.79
C PHE A 30 -0.42 0.94 -6.46
N ALA A 31 -0.98 0.17 -5.53
CA ALA A 31 -1.40 0.67 -4.22
C ALA A 31 -0.20 1.22 -3.42
N TYR A 32 0.92 0.49 -3.42
CA TYR A 32 2.16 0.93 -2.79
C TYR A 32 2.63 2.28 -3.35
N ASN A 33 2.76 2.38 -4.67
CA ASN A 33 3.25 3.60 -5.33
C ASN A 33 2.30 4.79 -5.08
N TRP A 34 0.99 4.57 -5.18
CA TRP A 34 -0.01 5.58 -4.87
C TRP A 34 0.11 6.09 -3.43
N GLY A 35 0.24 5.17 -2.47
CA GLY A 35 0.41 5.52 -1.06
C GLY A 35 1.71 6.30 -0.83
N LEU A 36 2.80 5.90 -1.48
CA LEU A 36 4.10 6.56 -1.36
C LEU A 36 4.05 8.00 -1.89
N VAL A 37 3.44 8.22 -3.06
CA VAL A 37 3.24 9.58 -3.62
C VAL A 37 2.44 10.44 -2.66
N ARG A 38 1.35 9.89 -2.10
CA ARG A 38 0.52 10.60 -1.12
C ARG A 38 1.30 11.01 0.13
N VAL A 39 2.07 10.10 0.71
CA VAL A 39 2.88 10.37 1.91
C VAL A 39 3.95 11.42 1.62
N LYS A 40 4.64 11.31 0.48
CA LYS A 40 5.63 12.32 0.05
C LYS A 40 5.00 13.70 -0.13
N ALA A 41 3.81 13.78 -0.74
CA ALA A 41 3.10 15.04 -0.90
C ALA A 41 2.72 15.67 0.46
N ALA A 42 2.30 14.86 1.44
CA ALA A 42 2.00 15.35 2.78
C ALA A 42 3.26 15.87 3.51
N PHE A 43 4.42 15.23 3.34
CA PHE A 43 5.69 15.75 3.86
C PHE A 43 6.11 17.06 3.18
N ALA A 44 6.05 17.12 1.85
CA ALA A 44 6.36 18.34 1.10
C ALA A 44 5.44 19.51 1.49
N GLN A 45 4.16 19.23 1.73
CA GLN A 45 3.20 20.21 2.24
C GLN A 45 3.61 20.74 3.62
N ARG A 46 4.08 19.87 4.53
CA ARG A 46 4.57 20.33 5.84
C ARG A 46 5.82 21.20 5.73
N GLU A 47 6.76 20.83 4.86
CA GLU A 47 7.96 21.64 4.61
C GLU A 47 7.58 23.03 4.09
N ALA A 48 6.59 23.10 3.19
CA ALA A 48 6.03 24.37 2.74
C ALA A 48 5.39 25.14 3.91
N GLU A 49 4.54 24.51 4.70
CA GLU A 49 3.88 25.11 5.88
C GLU A 49 4.86 25.71 6.90
N GLN A 50 5.96 25.00 7.15
CA GLN A 50 7.03 25.49 8.02
C GLN A 50 7.72 26.73 7.44
N SER A 51 7.86 26.83 6.11
CA SER A 51 8.52 27.98 5.46
C SER A 51 7.79 29.31 5.64
N TYR A 52 6.49 29.28 5.94
CA TYR A 52 5.66 30.46 6.24
C TYR A 52 5.14 30.48 7.69
N GLY A 53 5.83 29.75 8.59
CA GLY A 53 5.68 29.92 10.04
C GLY A 53 4.61 29.07 10.71
N LEU A 54 3.95 28.14 10.01
CA LEU A 54 3.07 27.17 10.66
C LEU A 54 3.90 26.13 11.44
N THR A 55 3.44 25.78 12.62
CA THR A 55 4.12 24.84 13.53
C THR A 55 3.12 23.98 14.30
N GLY A 56 3.62 22.90 14.93
CA GLY A 56 2.81 22.03 15.78
C GLY A 56 1.61 21.43 15.04
N ASP A 57 0.43 21.57 15.64
CA ASP A 57 -0.83 21.01 15.14
C ASP A 57 -1.40 21.74 13.92
N LEU A 58 -0.82 22.89 13.54
CA LEU A 58 -1.19 23.61 12.32
C LEU A 58 -0.61 22.96 11.06
N LEU A 59 0.32 22.00 11.22
CA LEU A 59 0.93 21.29 10.11
C LEU A 59 0.03 20.16 9.59
N THR A 60 0.05 19.96 8.28
CA THR A 60 -0.61 18.86 7.59
C THR A 60 -0.27 17.52 8.27
N PRO A 61 -1.26 16.72 8.68
CA PRO A 61 -1.00 15.40 9.24
C PRO A 61 -0.42 14.43 8.21
N VAL A 62 0.64 13.70 8.58
CA VAL A 62 1.23 12.65 7.73
C VAL A 62 0.86 11.26 8.26
N SER A 63 -0.39 10.87 8.07
CA SER A 63 -0.86 9.56 8.51
C SER A 63 -0.48 8.47 7.51
N TRP A 64 0.59 7.73 7.80
CA TRP A 64 1.08 6.62 6.99
C TRP A 64 0.79 5.23 7.57
N THR A 65 0.01 5.14 8.65
CA THR A 65 -0.43 3.86 9.22
C THR A 65 -1.32 3.10 8.24
N LEU A 66 -1.31 1.77 8.29
CA LEU A 66 -2.14 0.94 7.41
C LEU A 66 -3.65 1.31 7.47
N PRO A 67 -4.27 1.54 8.64
CA PRO A 67 -5.67 1.97 8.69
C PRO A 67 -5.92 3.28 7.95
N ALA A 68 -5.05 4.29 8.13
CA ALA A 68 -5.18 5.59 7.47
C ALA A 68 -5.01 5.47 5.95
N LEU A 69 -4.01 4.71 5.50
CA LEU A 69 -3.78 4.45 4.08
C LEU A 69 -4.96 3.71 3.44
N ARG A 70 -5.55 2.72 4.12
CA ARG A 70 -6.74 2.00 3.64
C ARG A 70 -7.95 2.90 3.51
N LEU A 71 -8.18 3.78 4.49
CA LEU A 71 -9.28 4.73 4.44
C LEU A 71 -9.15 5.66 3.23
N ALA A 72 -7.97 6.25 3.03
CA ALA A 72 -7.70 7.11 1.87
C ALA A 72 -7.79 6.33 0.54
N TRP A 73 -7.31 5.09 0.50
CA TRP A 73 -7.40 4.25 -0.70
C TRP A 73 -8.85 3.95 -1.06
N ASN A 74 -9.70 3.64 -0.07
CA ASN A 74 -11.11 3.37 -0.30
C ASN A 74 -11.84 4.55 -0.93
N ALA A 75 -11.49 5.79 -0.56
CA ALA A 75 -12.04 6.99 -1.17
C ALA A 75 -11.54 7.20 -2.61
N ALA A 76 -10.29 6.82 -2.92
CA ALA A 76 -9.66 7.12 -4.20
C ALA A 76 -9.79 5.99 -5.26
N LYS A 77 -9.91 4.72 -4.83
CA LYS A 77 -9.77 3.53 -5.70
C LYS A 77 -10.71 3.53 -6.89
N HIS A 78 -11.94 3.99 -6.73
CA HIS A 78 -12.93 3.99 -7.82
C HIS A 78 -12.53 4.92 -8.96
N LYS A 79 -11.86 6.03 -8.64
CA LYS A 79 -11.35 7.00 -9.63
C LYS A 79 -10.00 6.57 -10.21
N LEU A 80 -9.07 6.14 -9.35
CA LEU A 80 -7.68 5.91 -9.75
C LEU A 80 -7.42 4.50 -10.27
N ALA A 81 -8.23 3.53 -9.85
CA ALA A 81 -8.17 2.16 -10.33
C ALA A 81 -9.60 1.66 -10.62
N PRO A 82 -10.27 2.14 -11.69
CA PRO A 82 -11.61 1.66 -12.08
C PRO A 82 -11.67 0.14 -12.26
N TRP A 83 -10.53 -0.50 -12.52
CA TRP A 83 -10.34 -1.95 -12.63
C TRP A 83 -10.18 -2.68 -11.29
N TRP A 84 -10.25 -1.99 -10.14
CA TRP A 84 -9.90 -2.57 -8.83
C TRP A 84 -10.67 -3.84 -8.49
N ALA A 85 -11.95 -3.94 -8.91
CA ALA A 85 -12.80 -5.10 -8.69
C ALA A 85 -12.32 -6.37 -9.43
N ARG A 86 -11.43 -6.21 -10.42
CA ARG A 86 -10.75 -7.34 -11.07
C ARG A 86 -9.63 -7.93 -10.20
N CYS A 87 -9.27 -7.31 -9.09
CA CYS A 87 -8.27 -7.80 -8.16
C CYS A 87 -8.88 -8.04 -6.78
N SER A 88 -8.31 -8.97 -6.01
CA SER A 88 -8.66 -9.11 -4.61
C SER A 88 -8.35 -7.81 -3.88
N LYS A 89 -9.24 -7.39 -2.97
CA LYS A 89 -8.98 -6.27 -2.04
C LYS A 89 -7.67 -6.44 -1.27
N GLU A 90 -7.26 -7.69 -1.05
CA GLU A 90 -6.04 -8.03 -0.31
C GLU A 90 -4.77 -7.68 -1.08
N ALA A 91 -4.79 -7.66 -2.42
CA ALA A 91 -3.64 -7.21 -3.21
C ALA A 91 -3.31 -5.74 -2.92
N PHE A 92 -4.33 -4.87 -2.88
CA PHE A 92 -4.15 -3.48 -2.52
C PHE A 92 -3.77 -3.31 -1.04
N ARG A 93 -4.39 -4.08 -0.14
CA ARG A 93 -4.04 -4.07 1.29
C ARG A 93 -2.56 -4.41 1.48
N ALA A 94 -2.07 -5.45 0.82
CA ALA A 94 -0.68 -5.89 0.92
C ALA A 94 0.28 -4.77 0.52
N GLY A 95 0.03 -4.07 -0.58
CA GLY A 95 0.88 -2.96 -1.02
C GLY A 95 0.92 -1.80 -0.03
N LEU A 96 -0.23 -1.43 0.54
CA LEU A 96 -0.30 -0.39 1.59
C LEU A 96 0.36 -0.82 2.90
N ASP A 97 0.26 -2.10 3.24
CA ASP A 97 0.86 -2.69 4.43
C ASP A 97 2.39 -2.76 4.32
N GLN A 98 2.91 -3.14 3.15
CA GLN A 98 4.34 -3.07 2.83
C GLN A 98 4.87 -1.63 2.97
N LEU A 99 4.12 -0.64 2.46
CA LEU A 99 4.47 0.77 2.61
C LEU A 99 4.49 1.21 4.08
N ALA A 100 3.43 0.91 4.83
CA ALA A 100 3.34 1.29 6.24
C ALA A 100 4.49 0.71 7.07
N ARG A 101 4.84 -0.57 6.85
CA ARG A 101 6.00 -1.19 7.49
C ARG A 101 7.32 -0.53 7.08
N GLY A 102 7.50 -0.27 5.78
CA GLY A 102 8.71 0.38 5.28
C GLY A 102 8.92 1.77 5.88
N LEU A 103 7.87 2.57 5.97
CA LEU A 103 7.90 3.89 6.59
C LEU A 103 8.14 3.80 8.11
N LYS A 104 7.50 2.84 8.79
CA LYS A 104 7.77 2.58 10.21
C LYS A 104 9.24 2.28 10.45
N ASN A 105 9.82 1.34 9.71
CA ASN A 105 11.22 0.96 9.86
C ASN A 105 12.16 2.15 9.61
N PHE A 106 11.85 2.99 8.60
CA PHE A 106 12.62 4.20 8.34
C PHE A 106 12.53 5.20 9.50
N THR A 107 11.33 5.44 10.03
CA THR A 107 11.13 6.35 11.17
C THR A 107 11.79 5.84 12.45
N ASP A 108 11.70 4.54 12.75
CA ASP A 108 12.32 3.93 13.93
C ASP A 108 13.86 3.88 13.84
N SER A 109 14.42 3.97 12.63
CA SER A 109 15.88 3.92 12.41
C SER A 109 16.60 5.25 12.62
N ARG A 110 15.84 6.33 12.86
CA ARG A 110 16.36 7.67 13.16
C ARG A 110 16.51 7.87 14.66
#